data_AF-A0A147F000-F1
#
_entry.id   AF-A0A147F000-F1
#
_cell.length_a   1.000
_cell.length_b   1.000
_cell.length_c   1.000
_cell.angle_alpha   90.00
_cell.angle_beta   90.00
_cell.angle_gamma   90.00
#
_symmetry.space_group_name_H-M   'P 1'
#
loop_
_entity.id
_entity.type
_entity.pdbx_description
1 polymer ?
#
loop_
_entity_poly.entity_id
_entity_poly.type
_entity_poly.pdbx_seq_one_letter_code
_entity_poly.pdbx_strand_id
1 'polypeptide(L)'
;MTDASRPAGVTPPVAVVFATVTFVALAIGGLGVASLVFDSDVIPVTGLGPVPGVLGLAVATASFSGILFWGLRAVPPGYLTAVPCALGVFVGELAGIVVGGLVSGADPARAVAAAGEVALGWPGAVLAVAGLLSGLFGVFLARVRAERPRWTWEDEDDDGR
;
A
#
# COMPACT_ATOMS: atom_id res chain seq x y z
N MET A 1 2.93 34.57 25.62
CA MET A 1 2.49 33.84 24.40
C MET A 1 3.30 32.56 24.35
N THR A 2 2.82 31.52 25.04
CA THR A 2 3.46 30.20 25.02
C THR A 2 3.10 29.54 23.71
N ASP A 3 4.11 29.34 22.87
CA ASP A 3 4.04 28.64 21.60
C ASP A 3 3.76 27.16 21.91
N ALA A 4 2.49 26.82 22.13
CA ALA A 4 2.07 25.45 22.33
C ALA A 4 2.35 24.71 21.02
N SER A 5 3.41 23.92 21.01
CA SER A 5 3.82 23.07 19.90
C SER A 5 2.60 22.27 19.44
N ARG A 6 1.94 22.71 18.35
CA ARG A 6 0.75 22.06 17.81
C ARG A 6 1.09 20.59 17.56
N PRO A 7 0.18 19.64 17.86
CA PRO A 7 0.43 18.25 17.57
C PRO A 7 0.75 18.09 16.08
N ALA A 8 1.94 17.55 15.81
CA ALA A 8 2.29 17.07 14.49
C ALA A 8 1.29 15.96 14.13
N GLY A 9 0.97 15.79 12.84
CA GLY A 9 0.20 14.63 12.38
C GLY A 9 0.89 13.31 12.77
N VAL A 10 0.28 12.18 12.39
CA VAL A 10 0.83 10.86 12.71
C VAL A 10 2.30 10.78 12.28
N THR A 11 3.16 10.26 13.14
CA THR A 11 4.59 10.16 12.81
C THR A 11 4.80 9.33 11.54
N PRO A 12 5.78 9.67 10.68
CA PRO A 12 5.96 8.97 9.41
C PRO A 12 6.02 7.44 9.50
N PRO A 13 6.70 6.82 10.49
CA PRO A 13 6.70 5.37 10.61
C PRO A 13 5.31 4.77 10.88
N VAL A 14 4.52 5.42 11.74
CA VAL A 14 3.17 4.95 12.10
C VAL A 14 2.22 5.12 10.91
N ALA A 15 2.32 6.23 10.19
CA ALA A 15 1.55 6.47 8.96
C ALA A 15 1.84 5.40 7.89
N VAL A 16 3.11 4.99 7.74
CA VAL A 16 3.49 3.89 6.83
C VAL A 16 2.82 2.59 7.25
N VAL A 17 2.86 2.21 8.53
CA VAL A 17 2.23 0.96 9.00
C VAL A 17 0.74 0.93 8.65
N PHE A 18 -0.01 1.98 8.98
CA PHE A 18 -1.45 2.03 8.67
C PHE A 18 -1.72 2.03 7.17
N ALA A 19 -0.95 2.78 6.39
CA ALA A 19 -1.07 2.79 4.94
C ALA A 19 -0.74 1.43 4.31
N THR A 20 0.27 0.73 4.82
CA THR A 20 0.65 -0.60 4.34
C THR A 20 -0.42 -1.64 4.67
N VAL A 21 -0.99 -1.61 5.87
CA VAL A 21 -2.13 -2.49 6.23
C VAL A 21 -3.33 -2.20 5.33
N THR A 22 -3.62 -0.92 5.08
CA THR A 22 -4.70 -0.51 4.17
C THR A 22 -4.44 -1.02 2.75
N PHE A 23 -3.20 -0.92 2.26
CA PHE A 23 -2.80 -1.43 0.96
C PHE A 23 -3.03 -2.94 0.86
N VAL A 24 -2.54 -3.73 1.82
CA VAL A 24 -2.70 -5.19 1.82
C VAL A 24 -4.19 -5.57 1.88
N ALA A 25 -4.98 -4.89 2.71
CA ALA A 25 -6.42 -5.13 2.80
C ALA A 25 -7.15 -4.83 1.49
N LEU A 26 -6.87 -3.66 0.87
CA LEU A 26 -7.45 -3.28 -0.42
C LEU A 26 -6.98 -4.18 -1.56
N ALA A 27 -5.72 -4.60 -1.54
CA ALA A 27 -5.16 -5.54 -2.50
C ALA A 27 -5.89 -6.88 -2.45
N ILE A 28 -5.93 -7.54 -1.28
CA ILE A 28 -6.55 -8.85 -1.13
C ILE A 28 -8.05 -8.78 -1.38
N GLY A 29 -8.74 -7.80 -0.77
CA GLY A 29 -10.18 -7.63 -0.94
C GLY A 29 -10.55 -7.25 -2.38
N GLY A 30 -9.81 -6.33 -2.99
CA GLY A 30 -10.03 -5.88 -4.36
C GLY A 30 -9.78 -6.98 -5.38
N LEU A 31 -8.69 -7.73 -5.23
CA LEU A 31 -8.39 -8.88 -6.08
C LEU A 31 -9.45 -9.97 -5.96
N GLY A 32 -9.90 -10.27 -4.73
CA GLY A 32 -10.97 -11.23 -4.49
C GLY A 32 -12.29 -10.84 -5.13
N VAL A 33 -12.73 -9.59 -4.94
CA VAL A 33 -13.98 -9.08 -5.55
C VAL A 33 -13.88 -9.06 -7.07
N ALA A 34 -12.77 -8.56 -7.61
CA ALA A 34 -12.58 -8.50 -9.06
C ALA A 34 -12.50 -9.89 -9.69
N SER A 35 -11.89 -10.87 -9.01
CA SER A 35 -11.88 -12.26 -9.47
C SER A 35 -13.30 -12.84 -9.59
N LEU A 36 -14.19 -12.55 -8.63
CA LEU A 36 -15.60 -12.95 -8.72
C LEU A 36 -16.35 -12.24 -9.85
N VAL A 37 -16.01 -10.98 -10.14
CA VAL A 37 -16.65 -10.18 -11.18
C VAL A 37 -16.22 -10.61 -12.57
N PHE A 38 -14.94 -10.90 -12.75
CA PHE A 38 -14.34 -11.29 -14.04
C PHE A 38 -14.37 -12.80 -14.29
N ASP A 39 -14.80 -13.60 -13.31
CA ASP A 39 -14.82 -15.07 -13.35
C ASP A 39 -13.47 -15.65 -13.82
N SER A 40 -12.39 -15.09 -13.26
CA SER A 40 -11.01 -15.42 -13.66
C SER A 40 -10.07 -15.41 -12.47
N ASP A 41 -9.08 -16.29 -12.50
CA ASP A 41 -8.02 -16.34 -11.48
C ASP A 41 -7.10 -15.11 -11.58
N VAL A 42 -6.58 -14.67 -10.43
CA VAL A 42 -5.63 -13.54 -10.33
C VAL A 42 -4.33 -13.84 -11.10
N ILE A 43 -3.93 -15.11 -11.17
CA ILE A 43 -2.81 -15.59 -11.97
C ILE A 43 -3.35 -16.67 -12.90
N PRO A 44 -3.63 -16.37 -14.18
CA PRO A 44 -4.26 -17.31 -15.10
C PRO A 44 -3.34 -18.45 -15.58
N VAL A 45 -2.08 -18.47 -15.14
CA VAL A 45 -1.08 -19.38 -15.70
C VAL A 45 -1.09 -20.73 -14.98
N THR A 46 -1.64 -21.72 -15.68
CA THR A 46 -1.70 -23.12 -15.25
C THR A 46 -0.30 -23.66 -14.92
N GLY A 47 -0.11 -24.10 -13.67
CA GLY A 47 1.09 -24.83 -13.23
C GLY A 47 2.17 -24.02 -12.50
N LEU A 48 1.97 -22.72 -12.25
CA LEU A 48 2.93 -21.88 -11.52
C LEU A 48 2.77 -21.90 -9.98
N GLY A 49 1.70 -22.52 -9.47
CA GLY A 49 1.42 -22.59 -8.04
C GLY A 49 1.20 -21.21 -7.40
N PRO A 50 1.02 -21.16 -6.06
CA PRO A 50 0.72 -19.90 -5.36
C PRO A 50 1.95 -19.00 -5.13
N VAL A 51 3.16 -19.54 -5.26
CA VAL A 51 4.42 -18.89 -4.87
C VAL A 51 4.67 -17.56 -5.62
N PRO A 52 4.49 -17.46 -6.95
CA PRO A 52 4.67 -16.21 -7.67
C PRO A 52 3.74 -15.09 -7.19
N GLY A 53 2.48 -15.41 -6.87
CA GLY A 53 1.53 -14.42 -6.36
C GLY A 53 1.90 -13.93 -4.97
N VAL A 54 2.31 -14.85 -4.08
CA VAL A 54 2.76 -14.48 -2.72
C VAL A 54 4.00 -13.59 -2.79
N LEU A 55 4.98 -13.94 -3.61
CA LEU A 55 6.20 -13.13 -3.77
C LEU A 55 5.92 -11.81 -4.49
N GLY A 56 5.04 -11.79 -5.49
CA GLY A 56 4.53 -10.58 -6.13
C GLY A 56 4.00 -9.58 -5.11
N LEU A 57 3.03 -10.01 -4.30
CA LEU A 57 2.42 -9.16 -3.28
C LEU A 57 3.42 -8.74 -2.19
N ALA A 58 4.32 -9.62 -1.78
CA ALA A 58 5.34 -9.31 -0.78
C ALA A 58 6.31 -8.22 -1.27
N VAL A 59 6.82 -8.34 -2.49
CA VAL A 59 7.73 -7.35 -3.09
C VAL A 59 7.00 -6.03 -3.35
N ALA A 60 5.76 -6.08 -3.84
CA ALA A 60 4.92 -4.89 -4.00
C ALA A 60 4.71 -4.15 -2.67
N THR A 61 4.43 -4.89 -1.60
CA THR A 61 4.23 -4.34 -0.24
C THR A 61 5.51 -3.69 0.30
N ALA A 62 6.67 -4.33 0.08
CA ALA A 62 7.96 -3.78 0.46
C ALA A 62 8.29 -2.50 -0.31
N SER A 63 8.09 -2.50 -1.64
CA SER A 63 8.26 -1.32 -2.50
C SER A 63 7.36 -0.17 -2.06
N PHE A 64 6.07 -0.45 -1.84
CA PHE A 64 5.10 0.54 -1.34
C PHE A 64 5.59 1.19 -0.04
N SER A 65 5.93 0.35 0.95
CA SER A 65 6.30 0.81 2.29
C SER A 65 7.60 1.63 2.25
N GLY A 66 8.59 1.19 1.48
CA GLY A 66 9.86 1.89 1.33
C GLY A 66 9.71 3.25 0.65
N ILE A 67 8.95 3.32 -0.44
CA ILE A 67 8.70 4.56 -1.18
C ILE A 67 7.89 5.54 -0.34
N LEU A 68 6.84 5.08 0.33
CA LEU A 68 6.02 5.93 1.19
C LEU A 68 6.85 6.46 2.36
N PHE A 69 7.62 5.59 3.03
CA PHE A 69 8.50 6.00 4.13
C PHE A 69 9.48 7.07 3.71
N TRP A 70 10.06 6.95 2.51
CA TRP A 70 10.97 7.96 1.99
C TRP A 70 10.24 9.26 1.62
N GLY A 71 9.09 9.17 0.95
CA GLY A 71 8.31 10.33 0.55
C GLY A 71 7.73 11.13 1.72
N LEU A 72 7.41 10.48 2.84
CA LEU A 72 6.96 11.15 4.07
C LEU A 72 8.07 11.93 4.79
N ARG A 73 9.35 11.81 4.38
CA ARG A 73 10.45 12.62 4.92
C ARG A 73 10.46 14.05 4.37
N ALA A 74 9.76 14.33 3.26
CA ALA A 74 9.65 15.67 2.72
C ALA A 74 8.82 16.58 3.66
N VAL A 75 9.16 17.87 3.74
CA VAL A 75 8.47 18.85 4.60
C VAL A 75 7.91 20.00 3.75
N PRO A 76 6.58 20.10 3.59
CA PRO A 76 5.55 19.13 3.97
C PRO A 76 5.49 17.92 3.00
N PRO A 77 5.07 16.73 3.45
CA PRO A 77 5.00 15.54 2.60
C PRO A 77 3.94 15.73 1.51
N GLY A 78 4.23 15.51 0.23
CA GLY A 78 3.30 15.81 -0.88
C GLY A 78 2.29 14.70 -1.17
N TYR A 79 1.05 15.02 -1.56
CA TYR A 79 0.08 13.99 -2.04
C TYR A 79 0.55 13.29 -3.33
N LEU A 80 1.40 13.98 -4.11
CA LEU A 80 2.05 13.38 -5.28
C LEU A 80 2.97 12.20 -4.93
N THR A 81 3.35 12.01 -3.66
CA THR A 81 4.05 10.80 -3.20
C THR A 81 3.26 9.51 -3.44
N ALA A 82 1.93 9.59 -3.55
CA ALA A 82 1.11 8.41 -3.85
C ALA A 82 1.36 7.85 -5.27
N VAL A 83 1.80 8.68 -6.22
CA VAL A 83 2.09 8.26 -7.60
C VAL A 83 3.27 7.28 -7.67
N PRO A 84 4.48 7.59 -7.13
CA PRO A 84 5.56 6.63 -7.11
C PRO A 84 5.25 5.41 -6.23
N CYS A 85 4.39 5.52 -5.21
CA CYS A 85 3.90 4.34 -4.48
C CYS A 85 3.12 3.38 -5.39
N ALA A 86 2.17 3.89 -6.18
CA ALA A 86 1.40 3.08 -7.12
C ALA A 86 2.30 2.44 -8.19
N LEU A 87 3.25 3.20 -8.75
CA LEU A 87 4.23 2.68 -9.70
C LEU A 87 5.14 1.62 -9.06
N GLY A 88 5.57 1.83 -7.82
CA GLY A 88 6.41 0.89 -7.08
C GLY A 88 5.70 -0.40 -6.71
N VAL A 89 4.39 -0.34 -6.40
CA VAL A 89 3.54 -1.52 -6.24
C VAL A 89 3.51 -2.31 -7.54
N PHE A 90 3.18 -1.65 -8.65
CA PHE A 90 3.08 -2.30 -9.96
C PHE A 90 4.40 -2.95 -10.38
N VAL A 91 5.52 -2.20 -10.35
CA VAL A 91 6.84 -2.75 -10.70
C VAL A 91 7.28 -3.83 -9.71
N GLY A 92 7.01 -3.64 -8.42
CA GLY A 92 7.35 -4.59 -7.36
C GLY A 92 6.62 -5.92 -7.53
N GLU A 93 5.33 -5.88 -7.89
CA GLU A 93 4.55 -7.08 -8.17
C GLU A 93 5.15 -7.87 -9.34
N LEU A 94 5.41 -7.20 -10.48
CA LEU A 94 5.97 -7.86 -11.65
C LEU A 94 7.33 -8.49 -11.36
N ALA A 95 8.19 -7.76 -10.63
CA ALA A 95 9.48 -8.29 -10.20
C ALA A 95 9.31 -9.50 -9.26
N GLY A 96 8.37 -9.44 -8.31
CA GLY A 96 8.09 -10.53 -7.39
C GLY A 96 7.50 -11.77 -8.08
N ILE A 97 6.66 -11.60 -9.10
CA ILE A 97 6.13 -12.70 -9.92
C ILE A 97 7.26 -13.39 -10.68
N VAL A 98 8.13 -12.64 -11.35
CA VAL A 98 9.27 -13.20 -12.08
C VAL A 98 10.19 -13.95 -11.12
N VAL A 99 10.57 -13.33 -10.00
CA VAL A 99 11.40 -13.97 -8.98
C VAL A 99 10.73 -15.22 -8.42
N GLY A 100 9.44 -15.17 -8.13
CA GLY A 100 8.71 -16.32 -7.59
C GLY A 100 8.55 -17.46 -8.58
N GLY A 101 8.39 -17.17 -9.87
CA GLY A 101 8.44 -18.18 -10.93
C GLY A 101 9.80 -18.88 -10.99
N LEU A 102 10.89 -18.12 -10.95
CA LEU A 102 12.25 -18.66 -10.95
C LEU A 102 12.55 -19.50 -9.71
N VAL A 103 12.16 -19.02 -8.52
CA VAL A 103 12.34 -19.76 -7.25
C VAL A 103 11.54 -21.07 -7.23
N SER A 104 10.39 -21.10 -7.92
CA SER A 104 9.57 -22.30 -8.06
C SER A 104 10.10 -23.29 -9.11
N GLY A 105 11.21 -22.97 -9.79
CA GLY A 105 11.80 -23.79 -10.84
C GLY A 105 11.04 -23.72 -12.18
N ALA A 106 10.20 -22.71 -12.37
CA ALA A 106 9.52 -22.51 -13.65
C ALA A 106 10.49 -22.04 -14.74
N ASP A 107 10.16 -22.37 -15.98
CA ASP A 107 10.83 -21.81 -17.15
C ASP A 107 10.79 -20.26 -17.10
N PRO A 108 11.94 -19.55 -17.19
CA PRO A 108 11.99 -18.09 -17.18
C PRO A 108 11.02 -17.44 -18.18
N ALA A 109 10.82 -18.05 -19.35
CA ALA A 109 9.87 -17.53 -20.34
C ALA A 109 8.43 -17.54 -19.82
N ARG A 110 8.04 -18.57 -19.06
CA ARG A 110 6.72 -18.67 -18.43
C ARG A 110 6.56 -17.70 -17.27
N ALA A 111 7.62 -17.48 -16.48
CA ALA A 111 7.59 -16.50 -15.39
C ALA A 111 7.41 -15.07 -15.92
N VAL A 112 8.09 -14.72 -17.03
CA VAL A 112 7.93 -13.43 -17.69
C VAL A 112 6.55 -13.30 -18.35
N ALA A 113 6.04 -14.37 -18.99
CA ALA A 113 4.70 -14.36 -19.55
C ALA A 113 3.63 -14.13 -18.49
N ALA A 114 3.74 -14.78 -17.33
CA ALA A 114 2.83 -14.58 -16.20
C ALA A 114 2.84 -13.13 -15.69
N ALA A 115 4.04 -12.53 -15.57
CA ALA A 115 4.14 -11.11 -15.23
C ALA A 115 3.52 -10.22 -16.32
N GLY A 116 3.67 -10.57 -17.60
CA GLY A 116 3.06 -9.86 -18.72
C GLY A 116 1.53 -9.88 -18.70
N GLU A 117 0.92 -11.03 -18.39
CA GLU A 117 -0.53 -11.15 -18.23
C GLU A 117 -1.05 -10.28 -17.08
N VAL A 118 -0.36 -10.27 -15.95
CA VAL A 118 -0.70 -9.40 -14.80
C VAL A 118 -0.52 -7.92 -15.15
N ALA A 119 0.56 -7.57 -15.86
CA ALA A 119 0.87 -6.20 -16.26
C ALA A 119 -0.19 -5.59 -17.20
N LEU A 120 -0.73 -6.41 -18.11
CA LEU A 120 -1.74 -5.99 -19.09
C LEU A 120 -3.17 -6.27 -18.63
N GLY A 121 -3.32 -7.00 -17.53
CA GLY A 121 -4.59 -7.43 -16.98
C GLY A 121 -5.17 -6.51 -15.93
N TRP A 122 -6.38 -6.88 -15.48
CA TRP A 122 -7.05 -6.23 -14.37
C TRP A 122 -6.31 -6.35 -13.01
N PRO A 123 -5.52 -7.40 -12.69
CA PRO A 123 -4.88 -7.50 -11.38
C PRO A 123 -3.90 -6.36 -11.10
N GLY A 124 -3.04 -6.02 -12.09
CA GLY A 124 -2.10 -4.91 -11.96
C GLY A 124 -2.81 -3.56 -11.79
N ALA A 125 -3.95 -3.36 -12.44
CA ALA A 125 -4.77 -2.16 -12.27
C ALA A 125 -5.35 -2.05 -10.85
N VAL A 126 -5.88 -3.15 -10.30
CA VAL A 126 -6.41 -3.20 -8.93
C VAL A 126 -5.32 -2.85 -7.92
N LEU A 127 -4.13 -3.42 -8.06
CA LEU A 127 -3.01 -3.16 -7.15
C LEU A 127 -2.47 -1.74 -7.28
N ALA A 128 -2.37 -1.20 -8.49
CA ALA A 128 -1.97 0.20 -8.70
C ALA A 128 -2.96 1.17 -8.03
N VAL A 129 -4.27 0.93 -8.17
CA VAL A 129 -5.30 1.75 -7.51
C VAL A 129 -5.24 1.60 -5.99
N ALA A 130 -5.11 0.38 -5.47
CA ALA A 130 -4.96 0.13 -4.05
C ALA A 130 -3.74 0.86 -3.46
N GLY A 131 -2.60 0.79 -4.15
CA GLY A 131 -1.37 1.50 -3.79
C GLY A 131 -1.53 3.02 -3.83
N LEU A 132 -2.21 3.56 -4.85
CA LEU A 132 -2.49 4.98 -4.94
C LEU A 132 -3.34 5.48 -3.77
N LEU A 133 -4.48 4.82 -3.51
CA LEU A 133 -5.39 5.20 -2.42
C LEU A 133 -4.72 5.08 -1.05
N SER A 134 -3.94 4.02 -0.84
CA SER A 134 -3.21 3.82 0.41
C SER A 134 -2.08 4.83 0.59
N GLY A 135 -1.41 5.23 -0.49
CA GLY A 135 -0.41 6.30 -0.47
C GLY A 135 -1.04 7.65 -0.11
N LEU A 136 -2.18 7.98 -0.72
CA LEU A 136 -2.95 9.19 -0.37
C LEU A 136 -3.36 9.19 1.11
N PHE A 137 -3.83 8.04 1.60
CA PHE A 137 -4.20 7.84 3.00
C PHE A 137 -2.99 8.02 3.94
N GLY A 138 -1.83 7.45 3.61
CA GLY A 138 -0.60 7.64 4.41
C GLY A 138 -0.16 9.10 4.49
N VAL A 139 -0.18 9.83 3.36
CA VAL A 139 0.12 11.27 3.35
C VAL A 139 -0.93 12.06 4.14
N PHE A 140 -2.21 11.70 4.02
CA PHE A 140 -3.28 12.31 4.79
C PHE A 140 -3.04 12.14 6.30
N LEU A 141 -2.72 10.94 6.79
CA LEU A 141 -2.41 10.69 8.20
C LEU A 141 -1.24 11.55 8.71
N ALA A 142 -0.19 11.69 7.90
CA ALA A 142 0.97 12.50 8.27
C ALA A 142 0.68 14.02 8.26
N ARG A 143 -0.31 14.46 7.47
CA ARG A 143 -0.68 15.89 7.34
C ARG A 143 -1.76 16.33 8.32
N VAL A 144 -2.72 15.45 8.63
CA VAL A 144 -3.89 15.81 9.44
C VAL A 144 -3.45 16.09 10.87
N ARG A 145 -3.69 17.33 11.28
CA ARG A 145 -3.56 17.75 12.67
C ARG A 145 -4.88 17.41 13.35
N ALA A 146 -4.95 16.25 13.98
CA ALA A 146 -6.02 15.95 14.90
C ALA A 146 -5.68 16.59 16.25
N GLU A 147 -6.64 17.29 16.84
CA GLU A 147 -6.53 17.65 18.25
C GLU A 147 -6.52 16.37 19.08
N ARG A 148 -5.87 16.42 20.25
CA ARG A 148 -5.92 15.30 21.21
C ARG A 148 -7.40 15.00 21.44
N PRO A 149 -7.88 13.74 21.34
CA PRO A 149 -9.25 13.41 21.67
C PRO A 149 -9.50 13.88 23.11
N ARG A 150 -10.33 14.91 23.27
CA ARG A 150 -10.74 15.44 24.57
C ARG A 150 -12.10 14.87 24.86
N TRP A 151 -12.26 14.34 26.05
CA TRP A 151 -13.56 13.86 26.50
C TRP A 151 -14.24 14.94 27.32
N THR A 152 -15.56 15.04 27.22
CA THR A 152 -16.34 16.12 27.86
C THR A 152 -16.16 16.19 29.39
N TRP A 153 -15.76 15.10 30.05
CA TRP A 153 -15.47 15.09 31.49
C TRP A 153 -14.07 15.63 31.84
N GLU A 154 -13.15 15.77 30.87
CA GLU A 154 -11.81 16.35 31.09
C GLU A 154 -11.85 17.88 31.19
N ASP A 155 -12.98 18.51 30.85
CA ASP A 155 -13.19 19.95 30.97
C ASP A 155 -13.82 20.34 32.34
N GLU A 156 -14.32 19.37 33.11
CA GLU A 156 -15.02 19.61 34.39
C GLU A 156 -14.05 19.93 35.55
N ASP A 157 -12.76 19.58 35.42
CA ASP A 157 -11.75 19.80 36.46
C ASP A 157 -11.15 21.23 36.46
N ASP A 158 -11.38 22.05 35.42
CA ASP A 158 -10.77 23.39 35.25
C ASP A 158 -11.73 24.55 35.59
N ASP A 159 -13.05 24.30 35.68
CA ASP A 159 -14.08 25.31 36.01
C ASP A 159 -14.42 25.39 37.52
N GLY A 160 -13.63 24.72 38.37
CA GLY A 160 -13.88 24.57 39.80
C GLY A 160 -13.04 25.44 40.74
N ARG A 161 -13.19 26.77 40.68
CA ARG A 161 -12.75 27.77 41.71
C ARG A 161 -11.25 27.99 41.95
#